data_AF-A0A838DZB0-F1
#
_entry.id   AF-A0A838DZB0-F1
#
_cell.length_a   1.000
_cell.length_b   1.000
_cell.length_c   1.000
_cell.angle_alpha   90.00
_cell.angle_beta   90.00
_cell.angle_gamma   90.00
#
_symmetry.space_group_name_H-M   'P 1'
#
loop_
_entity.id
_entity.type
_entity.pdbx_description
1 polymer ?
#
loop_
_entity_poly.entity_id
_entity_poly.type
_entity_poly.pdbx_seq_one_letter_code
_entity_poly.pdbx_strand_id
1 'polypeptide(L)'
;MDFEDESWHEATEEGSDELLSQDDLRLPAGASILVQLHAMRAWLARRLEETRLQVGETALDLQVAMRVEAQETRPRRHERERQARQQLHAQQALIETQERLATYEEAQTLLEEYIAHTNGQRVLVEYYLALEELLLSDPTTQWPAEKTPRMLALAEVQQHIERLSTPDVE
;
A
#
# COMPACT_ATOMS: atom_id res chain seq x y z
N MET A 1 -34.26 35.96 22.11
CA MET A 1 -34.29 34.96 21.02
C MET A 1 -32.93 34.30 21.06
N ASP A 2 -32.85 33.18 21.79
CA ASP A 2 -31.72 32.27 21.70
C ASP A 2 -31.79 31.60 20.32
N PHE A 3 -30.75 31.78 19.53
CA PHE A 3 -30.51 30.93 18.37
C PHE A 3 -29.72 29.75 18.89
N GLU A 4 -30.44 28.68 19.24
CA GLU A 4 -29.83 27.37 19.47
C GLU A 4 -29.15 26.96 18.16
N ASP A 5 -27.82 26.95 18.21
CA ASP A 5 -26.91 26.45 17.18
C ASP A 5 -27.08 24.92 17.13
N GLU A 6 -28.13 24.46 16.46
CA GLU A 6 -28.30 23.07 16.07
C GLU A 6 -27.22 22.75 15.02
N SER A 7 -26.01 22.46 15.50
CA SER A 7 -24.97 21.82 14.69
C SER A 7 -25.46 20.43 14.34
N TRP A 8 -26.13 20.31 13.19
CA TRP A 8 -26.38 19.04 12.56
C TRP A 8 -25.02 18.40 12.26
N HIS A 9 -24.58 17.52 13.16
CA HIS A 9 -23.62 16.48 12.81
C HIS A 9 -24.31 15.62 11.76
N GLU A 10 -24.17 16.03 10.50
CA GLU A 10 -24.37 15.17 9.35
C GLU A 10 -23.38 14.03 9.56
N ALA A 11 -23.87 12.91 10.10
CA ALA A 11 -23.08 11.70 10.22
C ALA A 11 -22.68 11.35 8.78
N THR A 12 -21.42 11.59 8.44
CA THR A 12 -20.86 11.17 7.16
C THR A 12 -21.14 9.68 7.06
N GLU A 13 -22.05 9.28 6.18
CA GLU A 13 -22.34 7.88 5.92
C GLU A 13 -21.08 7.28 5.30
N GLU A 14 -20.18 6.77 6.14
CA GLU A 14 -19.01 6.04 5.69
C GLU A 14 -19.50 4.73 5.04
N GLY A 15 -19.19 4.56 3.76
CA GLY A 15 -19.54 3.35 3.02
C GLY A 15 -18.86 2.12 3.62
N SER A 16 -19.51 0.95 3.50
CA SER A 16 -18.97 -0.32 4.01
C SER A 16 -17.54 -0.60 3.53
N ASP A 17 -17.21 -0.24 2.29
CA ASP A 17 -15.86 -0.42 1.74
C ASP A 17 -14.82 0.46 2.44
N GLU A 18 -15.20 1.69 2.81
CA GLU A 18 -14.31 2.61 3.54
C GLU A 18 -13.97 2.03 4.91
N LEU A 19 -14.98 1.55 5.64
CA LEU A 19 -14.80 0.91 6.95
C LEU A 19 -13.94 -0.36 6.85
N LEU A 20 -14.15 -1.18 5.82
CA LEU A 20 -13.45 -2.45 5.63
C LEU A 20 -12.04 -2.29 5.06
N SER A 21 -11.70 -1.10 4.55
CA SER A 21 -10.38 -0.79 4.00
C SER A 21 -9.37 -0.30 5.05
N GLN A 22 -9.80 -0.13 6.31
CA GLN A 22 -8.96 0.45 7.35
C GLN A 22 -7.76 -0.44 7.69
N ASP A 23 -6.58 0.17 7.84
CA ASP A 23 -5.33 -0.54 8.16
C ASP A 23 -5.39 -1.30 9.49
N ASP A 24 -6.07 -0.71 10.47
CA ASP A 24 -6.21 -1.25 11.82
C ASP A 24 -7.51 -2.05 12.00
N LEU A 25 -8.19 -2.40 10.89
CA LEU A 25 -9.40 -3.20 10.95
C LEU A 25 -9.12 -4.56 11.61
N ARG A 26 -9.90 -4.85 12.65
CA ARG A 26 -10.00 -6.17 13.26
C ARG A 26 -11.41 -6.69 13.11
N LEU A 27 -11.51 -7.93 12.65
CA LEU A 27 -12.79 -8.58 12.49
C LEU A 27 -13.17 -9.34 13.77
N PRO A 28 -14.46 -9.38 14.14
CA PRO A 28 -14.92 -10.16 15.28
C PRO A 28 -14.55 -11.64 15.17
N ALA A 29 -14.38 -12.30 16.31
CA ALA A 29 -14.15 -13.73 16.38
C ALA A 29 -15.28 -14.50 15.65
N GLY A 30 -14.92 -15.25 14.61
CA GLY A 30 -15.90 -16.00 13.80
C GLY A 30 -16.52 -15.21 12.64
N ALA A 31 -15.97 -14.04 12.26
CA ALA A 31 -16.32 -13.38 11.01
C ALA A 31 -16.25 -14.38 9.85
N SER A 32 -17.27 -14.36 8.98
CA SER A 32 -17.32 -15.29 7.87
C SER A 32 -16.16 -15.03 6.90
N ILE A 33 -15.68 -16.09 6.25
CA ILE A 33 -14.61 -15.98 5.25
C ILE A 33 -14.93 -14.99 4.12
N LEU A 34 -16.21 -14.81 3.78
CA LEU A 34 -16.63 -13.82 2.79
C LEU A 34 -16.38 -12.39 3.27
N VAL A 35 -16.60 -12.11 4.55
CA VAL A 35 -16.32 -10.78 5.15
C VAL A 35 -14.81 -10.54 5.20
N GLN A 36 -14.03 -11.56 5.55
CA GLN A 36 -12.56 -11.47 5.55
C GLN A 36 -12.02 -11.21 4.13
N LEU A 37 -12.53 -11.92 3.12
CA LEU A 37 -12.15 -11.69 1.72
C LEU A 37 -12.56 -10.30 1.23
N HIS A 38 -13.73 -9.82 1.64
CA HIS A 38 -14.19 -8.48 1.28
C HIS A 38 -13.32 -7.39 1.92
N ALA A 39 -12.97 -7.54 3.20
CA ALA A 39 -12.02 -6.66 3.88
C ALA A 39 -10.66 -6.66 3.18
N MET A 40 -10.12 -7.83 2.84
CA MET A 40 -8.86 -7.94 2.12
C MET A 40 -8.91 -7.22 0.76
N ARG A 41 -10.00 -7.39 0.01
CA ARG A 41 -10.22 -6.71 -1.28
C ARG A 41 -10.33 -5.19 -1.12
N ALA A 42 -11.11 -4.72 -0.14
CA ALA A 42 -11.30 -3.30 0.13
C ALA A 42 -9.97 -2.64 0.53
N TRP A 43 -9.22 -3.28 1.42
CA TRP A 43 -7.91 -2.84 1.84
C TRP A 43 -6.90 -2.79 0.68
N LEU A 44 -6.82 -3.85 -0.14
CA LEU A 44 -5.94 -3.84 -1.33
C LEU A 44 -6.34 -2.78 -2.35
N ALA A 45 -7.64 -2.60 -2.60
CA ALA A 45 -8.14 -1.58 -3.52
C ALA A 45 -7.73 -0.17 -3.06
N ARG A 46 -7.89 0.11 -1.76
CA ARG A 46 -7.44 1.37 -1.16
C ARG A 46 -5.93 1.53 -1.27
N ARG A 47 -5.14 0.50 -0.92
CA ARG A 47 -3.67 0.55 -1.03
C ARG A 47 -3.19 0.81 -2.45
N LEU A 48 -3.86 0.24 -3.44
CA LEU A 48 -3.59 0.51 -4.84
C LEU A 48 -3.89 1.96 -5.22
N GLU A 49 -5.02 2.50 -4.78
CA GLU A 49 -5.38 3.89 -5.04
C GLU A 49 -4.41 4.86 -4.37
N GLU A 50 -4.12 4.67 -3.08
CA GLU A 50 -3.14 5.46 -2.33
C GLU A 50 -1.76 5.43 -2.99
N THR A 51 -1.29 4.24 -3.39
CA THR A 51 0.03 4.09 -4.01
C THR A 51 0.06 4.71 -5.42
N ARG A 52 -1.04 4.64 -6.18
CA ARG A 52 -1.15 5.33 -7.49
C ARG A 52 -1.05 6.84 -7.34
N LEU A 53 -1.69 7.41 -6.32
CA LEU A 53 -1.55 8.83 -6.00
C LEU A 53 -0.10 9.16 -5.65
N GLN A 54 0.54 8.35 -4.79
CA GLN A 54 1.96 8.52 -4.42
C GLN A 54 2.90 8.46 -5.63
N VAL A 55 2.67 7.57 -6.60
CA VAL A 55 3.44 7.55 -7.86
C VAL A 55 3.28 8.87 -8.63
N GLY A 56 2.07 9.44 -8.64
CA GLY A 56 1.82 10.76 -9.23
C GLY A 56 2.58 11.88 -8.52
N GLU A 57 2.60 11.86 -7.20
CA GLU A 57 3.30 12.84 -6.36
C GLU A 57 4.82 12.74 -6.54
N THR A 58 5.40 11.54 -6.47
CA THR A 58 6.85 11.35 -6.67
C THR A 58 7.29 11.66 -8.10
N ALA A 59 6.44 11.40 -9.10
CA ALA A 59 6.69 11.82 -10.47
C ALA A 59 6.68 13.35 -10.61
N LEU A 60 5.77 14.04 -9.91
CA LEU A 60 5.74 15.50 -9.89
C LEU A 60 6.99 16.08 -9.22
N ASP A 61 7.43 15.51 -8.10
CA ASP A 61 8.65 15.92 -7.40
C ASP A 61 9.89 15.80 -8.30
N LEU A 62 10.00 14.69 -9.04
CA LEU A 62 11.07 14.50 -10.03
C LEU A 62 11.02 15.59 -11.12
N GLN A 63 9.83 15.90 -11.65
CA GLN A 63 9.68 16.97 -12.64
C GLN A 63 10.10 18.34 -12.09
N VAL A 64 9.75 18.65 -10.84
CA VAL A 64 10.16 19.89 -10.18
C VAL A 64 11.69 19.94 -10.03
N ALA A 65 12.31 18.85 -9.57
CA ALA A 65 13.77 18.75 -9.43
C ALA A 65 14.52 18.91 -10.77
N MET A 66 13.97 18.40 -11.87
CA MET A 66 14.54 18.56 -13.21
C MET A 66 14.36 19.99 -13.76
N ARG A 67 13.23 20.65 -13.47
CA ARG A 67 12.97 22.03 -13.91
C ARG A 67 13.90 23.03 -13.22
N VAL A 68 14.21 22.84 -11.94
CA VAL A 68 15.13 23.71 -11.18
C VAL A 68 16.53 23.71 -11.80
N GLU A 69 17.05 22.54 -12.21
CA GLU A 69 18.35 22.45 -12.89
C GLU A 69 18.36 23.21 -14.22
N ALA A 70 17.27 23.15 -14.99
CA ALA A 70 17.19 23.80 -16.30
C ALA A 70 17.13 25.35 -16.23
N GLN A 71 16.67 25.92 -15.12
CA GLN A 71 16.52 27.38 -14.96
C GLN A 71 17.79 28.07 -14.45
N GLU A 72 18.68 27.36 -13.76
CA GLU A 72 19.93 27.93 -13.27
C GLU A 72 21.02 27.92 -14.34
N THR A 73 21.20 29.07 -14.99
CA THR A 73 22.22 29.28 -16.03
C THR A 73 23.67 29.10 -15.56
N ARG A 74 24.00 29.19 -14.26
CA ARG A 74 25.35 28.95 -13.70
C ARG A 74 25.35 28.67 -12.17
N PRO A 75 24.95 27.46 -11.73
CA PRO A 75 25.00 27.09 -10.32
C PRO A 75 26.44 26.98 -9.81
N ARG A 76 26.66 27.39 -8.55
CA ARG A 76 27.94 27.16 -7.86
C ARG A 76 28.13 25.64 -7.68
N ARG A 77 29.37 25.17 -7.59
CA ARG A 77 29.69 23.72 -7.51
C ARG A 77 28.88 22.98 -6.42
N HIS A 78 28.73 23.58 -5.24
CA HIS A 78 27.95 22.99 -4.14
C HIS A 78 26.44 22.93 -4.41
N GLU A 79 25.89 23.88 -5.17
CA GLU A 79 24.48 23.88 -5.57
C GLU A 79 24.20 22.76 -6.57
N ARG A 80 25.11 22.55 -7.54
CA ARG A 80 25.04 21.41 -8.48
C ARG A 80 25.05 20.07 -7.77
N GLU A 81 25.95 19.89 -6.82
CA GLU A 81 26.05 18.63 -6.06
C GLU A 81 24.78 18.38 -5.22
N ARG A 82 24.13 19.43 -4.71
CA ARG A 82 22.84 19.31 -4.01
C ARG A 82 21.69 18.98 -4.95
N GLN A 83 21.60 19.65 -6.10
CA GLN A 83 20.57 19.40 -7.11
C GLN A 83 20.67 17.97 -7.66
N ALA A 84 21.88 17.51 -7.99
CA ALA A 84 22.08 16.14 -8.46
C ALA A 84 21.65 15.10 -7.41
N ARG A 85 21.91 15.35 -6.12
CA ARG A 85 21.42 14.48 -5.03
C ARG A 85 19.90 14.50 -4.91
N GLN A 86 19.28 15.67 -5.02
CA GLN A 86 17.81 15.80 -4.97
C GLN A 86 17.15 15.06 -6.13
N GLN A 87 17.68 15.18 -7.34
CA GLN A 87 17.18 14.45 -8.50
C GLN A 87 17.35 12.94 -8.35
N LEU A 88 18.52 12.48 -7.90
CA LEU A 88 18.75 11.06 -7.65
C LEU A 88 17.75 10.52 -6.61
N HIS A 89 17.52 11.27 -5.54
CA HIS A 89 16.59 10.88 -4.48
C HIS A 89 15.14 10.85 -4.96
N ALA A 90 14.72 11.83 -5.78
CA ALA A 90 13.39 11.85 -6.39
C ALA A 90 13.20 10.70 -7.39
N GLN A 91 14.24 10.37 -8.15
CA GLN A 91 14.23 9.24 -9.07
C GLN A 91 14.13 7.91 -8.31
N GLN A 92 14.89 7.74 -7.23
CA GLN A 92 14.80 6.55 -6.37
C GLN A 92 13.41 6.42 -5.76
N ALA A 93 12.86 7.48 -5.18
CA ALA A 93 11.50 7.46 -4.63
C ALA A 93 10.43 7.08 -5.65
N LEU A 94 10.55 7.55 -6.91
CA LEU A 94 9.65 7.15 -7.99
C LEU A 94 9.77 5.65 -8.32
N ILE A 95 11.01 5.13 -8.42
CA ILE A 95 11.23 3.70 -8.69
C ILE A 95 10.66 2.84 -7.55
N GLU A 96 10.93 3.21 -6.29
CA GLU A 96 10.44 2.47 -5.12
C GLU A 96 8.91 2.47 -5.05
N THR A 97 8.26 3.61 -5.30
CA THR A 97 6.78 3.70 -5.30
C THR A 97 6.16 2.93 -6.47
N GLN A 98 6.78 2.92 -7.65
CA GLN A 98 6.36 2.09 -8.78
C GLN A 98 6.48 0.59 -8.48
N GLU A 99 7.57 0.18 -7.82
CA GLU A 99 7.76 -1.21 -7.42
C GLU A 99 6.72 -1.66 -6.39
N ARG A 100 6.39 -0.80 -5.41
CA ARG A 100 5.30 -1.07 -4.45
C ARG A 100 3.95 -1.19 -5.16
N LEU A 101 3.65 -0.30 -6.10
CA LEU A 101 2.41 -0.35 -6.87
C LEU A 101 2.29 -1.68 -7.63
N ALA A 102 3.32 -2.05 -8.38
CA ALA A 102 3.35 -3.31 -9.12
C ALA A 102 3.19 -4.52 -8.19
N THR A 103 3.77 -4.46 -6.99
CA THR A 103 3.66 -5.51 -5.99
C THR A 103 2.23 -5.65 -5.45
N TYR A 104 1.54 -4.55 -5.17
CA TYR A 104 0.13 -4.61 -4.76
C TYR A 104 -0.79 -5.09 -5.90
N GLU A 105 -0.47 -4.76 -7.16
CA GLU A 105 -1.23 -5.25 -8.33
C GLU A 105 -1.05 -6.76 -8.52
N GLU A 106 0.18 -7.26 -8.34
CA GLU A 106 0.49 -8.69 -8.30
C GLU A 106 -0.25 -9.39 -7.16
N ALA A 107 -0.19 -8.82 -5.95
CA ALA A 107 -0.88 -9.35 -4.78
C ALA A 107 -2.41 -9.41 -4.98
N GLN A 108 -3.01 -8.37 -5.57
CA GLN A 108 -4.45 -8.37 -5.89
C GLN A 108 -4.79 -9.44 -6.93
N THR A 109 -4.01 -9.54 -8.00
CA THR A 109 -4.24 -10.55 -9.05
C THR A 109 -4.17 -11.96 -8.47
N LEU A 110 -3.16 -12.23 -7.65
CA LEU A 110 -2.98 -13.51 -6.97
C LEU A 110 -4.16 -13.83 -6.04
N LEU A 111 -4.65 -12.86 -5.27
CA LEU A 111 -5.84 -13.05 -4.43
C LEU A 111 -7.06 -13.49 -5.25
N GLU A 112 -7.31 -12.80 -6.37
CA GLU A 112 -8.44 -13.11 -7.25
C GLU A 112 -8.32 -14.51 -7.89
N GLU A 113 -7.10 -14.92 -8.25
CA GLU A 113 -6.82 -16.27 -8.74
C GLU A 113 -7.17 -17.33 -7.68
N TYR A 114 -6.75 -17.14 -6.42
CA TYR A 114 -7.10 -18.05 -5.34
C TYR A 114 -8.59 -18.05 -5.01
N ILE A 115 -9.27 -16.89 -5.06
CA ILE A 115 -10.73 -16.83 -4.89
C ILE A 115 -11.45 -17.65 -5.98
N ALA A 116 -10.95 -17.60 -7.22
CA ALA A 116 -11.56 -18.30 -8.35
C ALA A 116 -11.32 -19.82 -8.33
N HIS A 117 -10.18 -20.30 -7.80
CA HIS A 117 -9.73 -21.69 -7.95
C HIS A 117 -9.66 -22.50 -6.65
N THR A 118 -9.77 -21.86 -5.47
CA THR A 118 -9.71 -22.53 -4.17
C THR A 118 -11.09 -22.57 -3.51
N ASN A 119 -11.33 -23.62 -2.71
CA ASN A 119 -12.54 -23.72 -1.89
C ASN A 119 -12.57 -22.60 -0.84
N GLY A 120 -13.69 -21.86 -0.77
CA GLY A 120 -13.82 -20.60 -0.04
C GLY A 120 -13.20 -20.55 1.35
N GLN A 121 -13.29 -21.63 2.15
CA GLN A 121 -12.74 -21.68 3.51
C GLN A 121 -11.20 -21.70 3.61
N ARG A 122 -10.48 -22.01 2.53
CA ARG A 122 -9.01 -22.14 2.52
C ARG A 122 -8.30 -21.02 1.75
N VAL A 123 -9.06 -20.17 1.06
CA VAL A 123 -8.53 -19.14 0.14
C VAL A 123 -7.47 -18.28 0.80
N LEU A 124 -7.75 -17.70 1.98
CA LEU A 124 -6.80 -16.80 2.65
C LEU A 124 -5.54 -17.51 3.16
N VAL A 125 -5.65 -18.78 3.56
CA VAL A 125 -4.50 -19.58 4.02
C VAL A 125 -3.60 -19.91 2.83
N GLU A 126 -4.18 -20.35 1.72
CA GLU A 126 -3.40 -20.68 0.52
C GLU A 126 -2.78 -19.43 -0.11
N TYR A 127 -3.51 -18.31 -0.11
CA TYR A 127 -2.99 -17.02 -0.51
C TYR A 127 -1.83 -16.55 0.36
N TYR A 128 -1.95 -16.67 1.69
CA TYR A 128 -0.87 -16.33 2.63
C TYR A 128 0.41 -17.13 2.34
N LEU A 129 0.29 -18.44 2.12
CA LEU A 129 1.41 -19.31 1.81
C LEU A 129 2.06 -18.97 0.47
N ALA A 130 1.26 -18.58 -0.53
CA ALA A 130 1.77 -18.14 -1.82
C ALA A 130 2.60 -16.84 -1.70
N LEU A 131 2.14 -15.88 -0.89
CA LEU A 131 2.91 -14.67 -0.57
C LEU A 131 4.22 -14.98 0.15
N GLU A 132 4.21 -15.97 1.05
CA GLU A 132 5.41 -16.44 1.76
C GLU A 132 6.42 -17.06 0.78
N GLU A 133 5.95 -17.88 -0.15
CA GLU A 133 6.81 -18.47 -1.19
C GLU A 133 7.41 -17.39 -2.11
N LEU A 134 6.65 -16.35 -2.46
CA LEU A 134 7.16 -15.21 -3.23
C LEU A 134 8.26 -14.45 -2.47
N LEU A 135 8.08 -14.22 -1.17
CA LEU A 135 9.09 -13.59 -0.32
C LEU A 135 10.37 -14.43 -0.19
N LEU A 136 10.24 -15.75 -0.08
CA LEU A 136 11.37 -16.67 0.05
C LEU A 136 12.11 -16.91 -1.27
N SER A 137 11.41 -16.80 -2.40
CA SER A 137 11.97 -17.02 -3.74
C SER A 137 12.77 -15.82 -4.27
N ASP A 138 12.70 -14.66 -3.62
CA ASP A 138 13.39 -13.46 -4.05
C ASP A 138 14.91 -13.59 -3.80
N PRO A 139 15.75 -13.66 -4.86
CA PRO A 139 17.19 -13.92 -4.73
C PRO A 139 17.97 -12.83 -3.99
N THR A 140 17.38 -11.63 -3.82
CA THR A 140 17.95 -10.52 -3.04
C THR A 140 17.94 -10.74 -1.53
N THR A 141 17.28 -11.79 -1.04
CA THR A 141 17.21 -12.14 0.38
C THR A 141 18.55 -12.71 0.92
N GLN A 142 19.50 -13.03 0.04
CA GLN A 142 20.82 -13.54 0.40
C GLN A 142 21.86 -12.39 0.43
N TRP A 143 22.16 -11.87 1.64
CA TRP A 143 23.25 -10.92 1.98
C TRP A 143 23.01 -9.40 1.77
N PRO A 144 23.56 -8.56 2.67
CA PRO A 144 22.81 -8.05 3.83
C PRO A 144 21.52 -7.35 3.38
N ALA A 145 20.40 -7.80 3.95
CA ALA A 145 19.04 -7.47 3.57
C ALA A 145 18.69 -5.99 3.77
N GLU A 146 18.98 -5.14 2.78
CA GLU A 146 18.16 -3.95 2.58
C GLU A 146 16.77 -4.43 2.16
N LYS A 147 15.76 -4.08 2.97
CA LYS A 147 14.37 -4.44 2.68
C LYS A 147 13.97 -3.74 1.39
N THR A 148 13.79 -4.50 0.31
CA THR A 148 13.33 -3.94 -0.95
C THR A 148 11.90 -3.42 -0.83
N PRO A 149 11.49 -2.43 -1.63
CA PRO A 149 10.11 -1.95 -1.65
C PRO A 149 9.10 -3.07 -1.90
N ARG A 150 9.44 -4.04 -2.76
CA ARG A 150 8.67 -5.26 -3.00
C ARG A 150 8.49 -6.09 -1.73
N MET A 151 9.58 -6.40 -1.01
CA MET A 151 9.50 -7.18 0.24
C MET A 151 8.64 -6.48 1.30
N LEU A 152 8.76 -5.14 1.42
CA LEU A 152 7.94 -4.37 2.35
C LEU A 152 6.46 -4.44 2.02
N ALA A 153 6.10 -4.28 0.74
CA ALA A 153 4.71 -4.36 0.29
C ALA A 153 4.13 -5.77 0.50
N LEU A 154 4.84 -6.83 0.14
CA LEU A 154 4.38 -8.22 0.38
C LEU A 154 4.21 -8.53 1.87
N ALA A 155 5.16 -8.11 2.71
CA ALA A 155 5.07 -8.30 4.16
C ALA A 155 3.87 -7.56 4.77
N GLU A 156 3.53 -6.38 4.25
CA GLU A 156 2.35 -5.63 4.67
C GLU A 156 1.05 -6.36 4.34
N VAL A 157 0.95 -6.93 3.13
CA VAL A 157 -0.18 -7.77 2.71
C VAL A 157 -0.34 -8.97 3.66
N GLN A 158 0.75 -9.68 3.96
CA GLN A 158 0.72 -10.80 4.92
C GLN A 158 0.26 -10.36 6.30
N GLN A 159 0.81 -9.26 6.82
CA GLN A 159 0.43 -8.72 8.12
C GLN A 159 -1.07 -8.37 8.18
N HIS A 160 -1.64 -7.85 7.08
CA HIS A 160 -3.06 -7.56 7.04
C HIS A 160 -3.90 -8.83 7.09
N ILE A 161 -3.52 -9.89 6.36
CA ILE A 161 -4.20 -11.20 6.44
C ILE A 161 -4.19 -11.75 7.87
N GLU A 162 -3.06 -11.64 8.57
CA GLU A 162 -2.94 -12.06 9.98
C GLU A 162 -3.89 -11.29 10.89
N ARG A 163 -4.02 -9.97 10.70
CA ARG A 163 -4.98 -9.13 11.46
C ARG A 163 -6.43 -9.54 11.22
N LEU A 164 -6.80 -9.87 9.98
CA LEU A 164 -8.15 -10.34 9.66
C LEU A 164 -8.44 -11.74 10.22
N SER A 165 -7.39 -12.55 10.43
CA SER A 165 -7.48 -13.94 10.89
C SER A 165 -7.39 -14.08 12.40
N THR A 166 -6.87 -13.07 13.10
CA THR A 166 -6.77 -13.07 14.57
C THR A 166 -8.06 -12.51 15.17
N PRO A 167 -8.77 -13.28 16.02
CA PRO A 167 -9.96 -12.78 16.68
C PRO A 167 -9.58 -11.64 17.62
N ASP A 168 -10.41 -10.60 17.69
CA ASP A 168 -10.28 -9.60 18.76
C ASP A 168 -10.49 -10.31 20.10
N VAL A 169 -9.41 -10.45 20.86
CA VAL A 169 -9.45 -11.01 22.20
C VAL A 169 -9.85 -9.86 23.12
N GLU A 170 -11.14 -9.81 23.47
CA GLU A 170 -11.61 -9.03 24.64
C GLU A 170 -11.08 -9.64 25.96
#